data_AF-A0A3M1M0N4-F1
#
_entry.id   AF-A0A3M1M0N4-F1
#
_cell.length_a   1.000
_cell.length_b   1.000
_cell.length_c   1.000
_cell.angle_alpha   90.00
_cell.angle_beta   90.00
_cell.angle_gamma   90.00
#
_symmetry.space_group_name_H-M   'P 1'
#
loop_
_entity.id
_entity.type
_entity.pdbx_description
1 polymer ?
#
loop_
_entity_poly.entity_id
_entity_poly.type
_entity_poly.pdbx_seq_one_letter_code
_entity_poly.pdbx_strand_id
1 'polypeptide(L)'
;MSSQEKPITMNQAIDQVAAQLDGPTPMDEFIRRVLELWPSKAKNPAASIRQRLRYGDAPLVTLPDRKTVIPVALALKGVRFRIPLSRQEARRGFLLIYPNFDIFLNQHLRPEAARLFDKQGHPLPTQVIQVRQGHLESLGPYKVPAFRLTDWFHKRRVRRGDSILVTVEDWQQGHFRLEHEPARKRRQHQEEIARKNREMADLFFDILEAAYYEEIFTQQAVPTVYALMSDPRGYPGDHWIQVVEQDPRMRWTGGAITYSDRFSPLERMLFGQTPVPQEVNCPPELARKVYRFKAALRYRPGLWRRIEIQGEQTLADFDAILRQAFEHDTLDHLGGFWKRARRGKSKRFRKVDLGTVDPFGEGEGADLPIGGLGLQPGDQLEYVYDFGDWIEHLLTLEEIADPEPGADYPQIVGRNRPRYRYCETCKAEGRKTVATWICLECSNAEQREVLICEDCLLANHETHYAGSILY
;
A
#
# COMPACT_ATOMS: atom_id res chain seq x y z
N MET A 1 7.21 57.16 -2.13
CA MET A 1 6.35 56.06 -1.62
C MET A 1 7.16 54.78 -1.74
N SER A 2 7.71 54.29 -0.63
CA SER A 2 8.50 53.05 -0.61
C SER A 2 7.57 51.87 -0.83
N SER A 3 7.72 51.18 -1.96
CA SER A 3 7.05 49.91 -2.21
C SER A 3 7.59 48.90 -1.21
N GLN A 4 6.87 48.66 -0.12
CA GLN A 4 7.14 47.55 0.77
C GLN A 4 6.98 46.26 -0.05
N GLU A 5 8.09 45.67 -0.49
CA GLU A 5 8.11 44.36 -1.12
C GLU A 5 7.47 43.37 -0.15
N LYS A 6 6.43 42.67 -0.61
CA LYS A 6 5.76 41.65 0.19
C LYS A 6 6.80 40.59 0.57
N PRO A 7 6.84 40.15 1.84
CA PRO A 7 7.76 39.10 2.26
C PRO A 7 7.50 37.84 1.44
N ILE A 8 8.58 37.22 0.95
CA ILE A 8 8.53 35.98 0.17
C ILE A 8 7.81 34.89 0.97
N THR A 9 6.98 34.10 0.31
CA THR A 9 6.33 32.94 0.95
C THR A 9 7.28 31.75 1.04
N MET A 10 7.00 30.80 1.95
CA MET A 10 7.77 29.55 2.05
C MET A 10 7.86 28.80 0.71
N ASN A 11 6.78 28.76 -0.08
CA ASN A 11 6.78 28.10 -1.39
C ASN A 11 7.69 28.81 -2.39
N GLN A 12 7.62 30.13 -2.47
CA GLN A 12 8.51 30.91 -3.35
C GLN A 12 9.98 30.76 -2.95
N ALA A 13 10.28 30.70 -1.65
CA ALA A 13 11.64 30.43 -1.17
C ALA A 13 12.11 29.01 -1.55
N ILE A 14 11.24 28.00 -1.40
CA ILE A 14 11.51 26.62 -1.86
C ILE A 14 11.82 26.61 -3.37
N ASP A 15 10.99 27.25 -4.19
CA ASP A 15 11.15 27.28 -5.65
C ASP A 15 12.45 28.00 -6.06
N GLN A 16 12.78 29.12 -5.40
CA GLN A 16 14.02 29.85 -5.66
C GLN A 16 15.26 29.04 -5.29
N VAL A 17 15.28 28.39 -4.13
CA VAL A 17 16.41 27.53 -3.75
C VAL A 17 16.50 26.33 -4.69
N ALA A 18 15.37 25.70 -5.03
CA ALA A 18 15.33 24.55 -5.93
C ALA A 18 15.92 24.88 -7.32
N ALA A 19 15.62 26.06 -7.86
CA ALA A 19 16.15 26.52 -9.14
C ALA A 19 17.67 26.78 -9.14
N GLN A 20 18.29 26.93 -7.96
CA GLN A 20 19.73 27.15 -7.79
C GLN A 20 20.51 25.86 -7.49
N LEU A 21 19.83 24.72 -7.37
CA LEU A 21 20.51 23.45 -7.10
C LEU A 21 21.05 22.85 -8.40
N ASP A 22 22.34 22.49 -8.40
CA ASP A 22 23.02 21.86 -9.54
C ASP A 22 23.10 20.33 -9.43
N GLY A 23 22.58 19.75 -8.34
CA GLY A 23 22.62 18.31 -8.11
C GLY A 23 21.89 17.85 -6.84
N PRO A 24 22.02 16.55 -6.51
CA PRO A 24 21.52 16.00 -5.25
C PRO A 24 22.09 16.77 -4.07
N THR A 25 21.22 17.28 -3.20
CA THR A 25 21.57 18.19 -2.10
C THR A 25 21.09 17.60 -0.78
N PRO A 26 21.90 17.61 0.29
CA PRO A 26 21.46 17.21 1.62
C PRO A 26 20.25 18.03 2.09
N MET A 27 19.24 17.37 2.65
CA MET A 27 17.98 17.96 3.11
C MET A 27 18.21 19.08 4.13
N ASP A 28 19.16 18.89 5.05
CA ASP A 28 19.45 19.90 6.07
C ASP A 28 20.13 21.14 5.48
N GLU A 29 20.95 20.96 4.44
CA GLU A 29 21.52 22.07 3.69
C GLU A 29 20.43 22.83 2.91
N PHE A 30 19.55 22.11 2.24
CA PHE A 30 18.41 22.69 1.53
C PHE A 30 17.52 23.51 2.47
N ILE A 31 17.13 22.93 3.61
CA ILE A 31 16.31 23.61 4.62
C ILE A 31 17.02 24.87 5.13
N ARG A 32 18.33 24.81 5.39
CA ARG A 32 19.10 25.98 5.81
C ARG A 32 19.00 27.12 4.78
N ARG A 33 19.25 26.84 3.49
CA ARG A 33 19.14 27.84 2.41
C ARG A 33 17.73 28.42 2.29
N VAL A 34 16.69 27.60 2.47
CA VAL A 34 15.29 28.08 2.46
C VAL A 34 15.03 29.02 3.63
N LEU A 35 15.53 28.70 4.84
CA LEU A 35 15.35 29.54 6.03
C LEU A 35 16.16 30.84 6.00
N GLU A 36 17.25 30.89 5.22
CA GLU A 36 18.00 32.13 4.94
C GLU A 36 17.17 33.11 4.10
N LEU A 37 16.44 32.62 3.08
CA LEU A 37 15.53 33.43 2.26
C LEU A 37 14.18 33.72 2.95
N TRP A 38 13.71 32.78 3.76
CA TRP A 38 12.45 32.87 4.49
C TRP A 38 12.68 32.62 6.00
N PRO A 39 13.09 33.65 6.76
CA PRO A 39 13.28 33.53 8.20
C PRO A 39 11.94 33.30 8.91
N SER A 40 11.82 32.20 9.65
CA SER A 40 10.59 31.82 10.35
C SER A 40 10.73 31.95 11.87
N LYS A 41 9.68 32.47 12.51
CA LYS A 41 9.56 32.53 13.98
C LYS A 41 8.94 31.27 14.60
N ALA A 42 8.58 30.29 13.78
CA ALA A 42 7.98 29.05 14.27
C ALA A 42 8.96 28.26 15.15
N LYS A 43 8.44 27.49 16.11
CA LYS A 43 9.27 26.64 16.99
C LYS A 43 10.05 25.56 16.24
N ASN A 44 9.53 25.08 15.10
CA ASN A 44 10.19 24.08 14.25
C ASN A 44 9.86 24.29 12.76
N PRO A 45 10.48 25.28 12.10
CA PRO A 45 10.15 25.61 10.71
C PRO A 45 10.66 24.55 9.72
N ALA A 46 11.69 23.79 10.09
CA ALA A 46 12.20 22.66 9.30
C ALA A 46 11.15 21.55 9.11
N ALA A 47 10.32 21.28 10.13
CA ALA A 47 9.24 20.28 10.01
C ALA A 47 8.20 20.69 8.96
N SER A 48 7.81 21.97 8.92
CA SER A 48 6.87 22.50 7.93
C SER A 48 7.41 22.41 6.50
N ILE A 49 8.70 22.71 6.32
CA ILE A 49 9.36 22.56 5.01
C ILE A 49 9.37 21.08 4.59
N ARG A 50 9.78 20.16 5.47
CA ARG A 50 9.77 18.71 5.17
C ARG A 50 8.37 18.20 4.84
N GLN A 51 7.34 18.67 5.56
CA GLN A 51 5.96 18.32 5.26
C GLN A 51 5.54 18.85 3.87
N ARG A 52 5.91 20.09 3.54
CA ARG A 52 5.62 20.67 2.22
C ARG A 52 6.31 19.92 1.09
N LEU A 53 7.56 19.51 1.26
CA LEU A 53 8.27 18.70 0.26
C LEU A 53 7.65 17.31 0.08
N ARG A 54 6.99 16.77 1.10
CA ARG A 54 6.37 15.44 1.05
C ARG A 54 5.04 15.40 0.30
N TYR A 55 4.25 16.47 0.39
CA TYR A 55 2.88 16.53 -0.15
C TYR A 55 2.66 17.67 -1.16
N GLY A 56 3.72 18.40 -1.51
CA GLY A 56 3.60 19.61 -2.30
C GLY A 56 4.09 19.44 -3.72
N ASP A 57 3.57 20.32 -4.56
CA ASP A 57 3.98 20.60 -5.95
C ASP A 57 5.39 21.19 -6.08
N ALA A 58 6.26 20.95 -5.09
CA ALA A 58 7.62 21.46 -5.15
C ALA A 58 8.32 20.84 -6.37
N PRO A 59 9.16 21.60 -7.09
CA PRO A 59 9.94 21.10 -8.23
C PRO A 59 11.12 20.22 -7.78
N LEU A 60 10.95 19.48 -6.69
CA LEU A 60 11.94 18.65 -6.02
C LEU A 60 11.34 17.28 -5.73
N VAL A 61 12.18 16.25 -5.80
CA VAL A 61 11.87 14.94 -5.22
C VAL A 61 12.80 14.61 -4.07
N THR A 62 12.26 13.93 -3.06
CA THR A 62 13.02 13.42 -1.92
C THR A 62 13.42 11.98 -2.18
N LEU A 63 14.73 11.69 -2.13
CA LEU A 63 15.24 10.34 -2.34
C LEU A 63 14.82 9.40 -1.18
N PRO A 64 14.87 8.07 -1.38
CA PRO A 64 14.39 7.11 -0.38
C PRO A 64 15.10 7.17 0.98
N ASP A 65 16.34 7.69 1.02
CA ASP A 65 17.09 7.94 2.26
C ASP A 65 16.45 9.01 3.17
N ARG A 66 15.51 9.81 2.64
CA ARG A 66 14.84 10.96 3.26
C ARG A 66 15.80 12.07 3.71
N LYS A 67 17.03 12.02 3.24
CA LYS A 67 18.13 12.93 3.57
C LYS A 67 18.63 13.69 2.36
N THR A 68 18.20 13.31 1.16
CA THR A 68 18.65 13.94 -0.08
C THR A 68 17.45 14.44 -0.88
N VAL A 69 17.55 15.64 -1.43
CA VAL A 69 16.61 16.22 -2.38
C VAL A 69 17.28 16.45 -3.73
N ILE A 70 16.53 16.31 -4.80
CA ILE A 70 17.00 16.59 -6.17
C ILE A 70 15.90 17.33 -6.93
N PRO A 71 16.23 18.39 -7.70
CA PRO A 71 15.28 19.03 -8.60
C PRO A 71 14.71 18.03 -9.61
N VAL A 72 13.40 18.08 -9.85
CA VAL A 72 12.73 17.25 -10.86
C VAL A 72 13.37 17.49 -12.24
N ALA A 73 13.72 18.75 -12.54
CA ALA A 73 14.41 19.12 -13.77
C ALA A 73 15.74 18.38 -13.97
N LEU A 74 16.51 18.15 -12.90
CA LEU A 74 17.77 17.42 -12.96
C LEU A 74 17.56 15.91 -12.99
N ALA A 75 16.60 15.40 -12.19
CA ALA A 75 16.22 13.99 -12.19
C ALA A 75 15.76 13.50 -13.57
N LEU A 76 15.02 14.35 -14.30
CA LEU A 76 14.48 14.03 -15.61
C LEU A 76 15.36 14.45 -16.79
N LYS A 77 16.46 15.18 -16.56
CA LYS A 77 17.31 15.70 -17.65
C LYS A 77 17.91 14.56 -18.48
N GLY A 78 17.56 14.53 -19.76
CA GLY A 78 18.01 13.53 -20.72
C GLY A 78 17.36 12.15 -20.55
N VAL A 79 16.39 12.01 -19.64
CA VAL A 79 15.64 10.76 -19.45
C VAL A 79 14.95 10.39 -20.75
N ARG A 80 15.03 9.10 -21.09
CA ARG A 80 14.34 8.52 -22.23
C ARG A 80 13.22 7.62 -21.74
N PHE A 81 12.02 7.79 -22.30
CA PHE A 81 10.87 6.93 -22.03
C PHE A 81 10.15 6.54 -23.33
N ARG A 82 9.37 5.46 -23.28
CA ARG A 82 8.63 4.91 -24.43
C ARG A 82 7.16 5.24 -24.32
N ILE A 83 6.57 5.76 -25.39
CA ILE A 83 5.11 5.89 -25.55
C ILE A 83 4.63 4.76 -26.47
N PRO A 84 3.88 3.77 -25.96
CA PRO A 84 3.21 2.78 -26.80
C PRO A 84 2.03 3.45 -27.53
N LEU A 85 1.88 3.16 -28.82
CA LEU A 85 0.80 3.78 -29.61
C LEU A 85 -0.48 2.96 -29.57
N SER A 86 -1.58 3.59 -29.18
CA SER A 86 -2.91 3.04 -29.38
C SER A 86 -3.26 2.95 -30.88
N ARG A 87 -4.30 2.16 -31.21
CA ARG A 87 -4.81 2.09 -32.59
C ARG A 87 -5.25 3.46 -33.12
N GLN A 88 -5.77 4.32 -32.24
CA GLN A 88 -6.26 5.64 -32.63
C GLN A 88 -5.11 6.62 -32.86
N GLU A 89 -4.12 6.65 -31.97
CA GLU A 89 -2.92 7.51 -32.09
C GLU A 89 -2.13 7.17 -33.36
N ALA A 90 -1.86 5.89 -33.61
CA ALA A 90 -1.14 5.46 -34.80
C ALA A 90 -1.89 5.79 -36.10
N ARG A 91 -3.23 5.66 -36.12
CA ARG A 91 -4.04 5.90 -37.33
C ARG A 91 -4.26 7.39 -37.62
N ARG A 92 -4.48 8.19 -36.58
CA ARG A 92 -4.85 9.62 -36.73
C ARG A 92 -3.65 10.57 -36.58
N GLY A 93 -2.50 10.05 -36.15
CA GLY A 93 -1.26 10.81 -36.04
C GLY A 93 -1.31 11.86 -34.94
N PHE A 94 -1.50 11.43 -33.69
CA PHE A 94 -1.39 12.28 -32.51
C PHE A 94 -0.82 11.48 -31.34
N LEU A 95 -0.33 12.18 -30.32
CA LEU A 95 0.05 11.58 -29.03
C LEU A 95 -0.80 12.19 -27.94
N LEU A 96 -1.44 11.36 -27.12
CA LEU A 96 -2.12 11.85 -25.93
C LEU A 96 -1.12 12.49 -24.97
N ILE A 97 -1.49 13.59 -24.33
CA ILE A 97 -0.67 14.21 -23.28
C ILE A 97 -0.87 13.45 -21.98
N TYR A 98 -2.12 13.27 -21.54
CA TYR A 98 -2.43 12.34 -20.45
C TYR A 98 -2.84 10.97 -21.03
N PRO A 99 -2.23 9.85 -20.60
CA PRO A 99 -1.28 9.74 -19.49
C PRO A 99 0.21 9.76 -19.91
N ASN A 100 0.53 9.85 -21.22
CA ASN A 100 1.89 9.61 -21.73
C ASN A 100 2.97 10.63 -21.28
N PHE A 101 2.60 11.89 -21.11
CA PHE A 101 3.48 13.00 -20.73
C PHE A 101 3.21 13.50 -19.31
N ASP A 102 2.25 12.93 -18.58
CA ASP A 102 1.71 13.49 -17.33
C ASP A 102 2.79 13.90 -16.31
N ILE A 103 3.74 13.00 -16.03
CA ILE A 103 4.84 13.28 -15.08
C ILE A 103 6.03 13.99 -15.74
N PHE A 104 6.16 13.86 -17.06
CA PHE A 104 7.31 14.36 -17.80
C PHE A 104 7.12 15.80 -18.27
N LEU A 105 5.88 16.27 -18.38
CA LEU A 105 5.52 17.66 -18.61
C LEU A 105 5.34 18.35 -17.26
N ASN A 106 6.08 19.43 -17.04
CA ASN A 106 5.91 20.24 -15.84
C ASN A 106 4.45 20.67 -15.69
N GLN A 107 3.81 20.29 -14.58
CA GLN A 107 2.40 20.56 -14.29
C GLN A 107 2.05 22.06 -14.22
N HIS A 108 3.04 22.93 -14.06
CA HIS A 108 2.86 24.38 -14.10
C HIS A 108 2.88 24.95 -15.52
N LEU A 109 3.24 24.15 -16.53
CA LEU A 109 3.17 24.53 -17.93
C LEU A 109 1.83 24.12 -18.53
N ARG A 110 1.25 25.05 -19.30
CA ARG A 110 0.14 24.68 -20.16
C ARG A 110 0.64 23.78 -21.30
N PRO A 111 -0.14 22.79 -21.75
CA PRO A 111 0.20 21.94 -22.89
C PRO A 111 0.73 22.69 -24.13
N GLU A 112 0.22 23.89 -24.40
CA GLU A 112 0.58 24.72 -25.56
C GLU A 112 2.00 25.33 -25.46
N ALA A 113 2.57 25.39 -24.25
CA ALA A 113 3.93 25.86 -24.04
C ALA A 113 4.96 24.79 -24.44
N ALA A 114 4.60 23.51 -24.42
CA ALA A 114 5.50 22.43 -24.78
C ALA A 114 5.99 22.55 -26.23
N ARG A 115 7.24 22.11 -26.47
CA ARG A 115 7.85 22.07 -27.80
C ARG A 115 8.39 20.67 -28.06
N LEU A 116 8.07 20.12 -29.23
CA LEU A 116 8.55 18.82 -29.64
C LEU A 116 9.53 18.96 -30.79
N PHE A 117 10.61 18.20 -30.76
CA PHE A 117 11.66 18.18 -31.75
C PHE A 117 11.79 16.78 -32.35
N ASP A 118 12.20 16.68 -33.62
CA ASP A 118 12.58 15.40 -34.20
C ASP A 118 13.99 14.96 -33.76
N LYS A 119 14.38 13.75 -34.16
CA LYS A 119 15.72 13.21 -33.88
C LYS A 119 16.88 14.15 -34.28
N GLN A 120 16.68 14.98 -35.30
CA GLN A 120 17.68 15.91 -35.82
C GLN A 120 17.68 17.26 -35.07
N GLY A 121 16.76 17.46 -34.12
CA GLY A 121 16.58 18.72 -33.39
C GLY A 121 15.72 19.74 -34.12
N HIS A 122 15.04 19.37 -35.22
CA HIS A 122 14.14 20.28 -35.89
C HIS A 122 12.80 20.35 -35.15
N PRO A 123 12.21 21.55 -34.97
CA PRO A 123 10.92 21.68 -34.32
C PRO A 123 9.83 21.00 -35.14
N LEU A 124 8.97 20.25 -34.45
CA LEU A 124 7.77 19.64 -35.02
C LEU A 124 6.61 20.65 -34.94
N PRO A 125 5.75 20.74 -35.97
CA PRO A 125 4.56 21.58 -35.92
C PRO A 125 3.55 20.96 -34.95
N THR A 126 3.55 21.42 -33.70
CA THR A 126 2.73 20.84 -32.62
C THR A 126 1.56 21.73 -32.28
N GLN A 127 0.37 21.30 -32.70
CA GLN A 127 -0.89 21.88 -32.23
C GLN A 127 -1.49 20.99 -31.15
N VAL A 128 -1.91 21.58 -30.03
CA VAL A 128 -2.70 20.87 -29.01
C VAL A 128 -4.14 20.74 -29.48
N ILE A 129 -4.67 19.52 -29.51
CA ILE A 129 -6.03 19.20 -29.92
C ILE A 129 -6.76 18.46 -28.81
N GLN A 130 -8.10 18.53 -28.82
CA GLN A 130 -8.95 17.81 -27.88
C GLN A 130 -9.46 16.52 -28.52
N VAL A 131 -9.15 15.38 -27.91
CA VAL A 131 -9.52 14.04 -28.39
C VAL A 131 -10.55 13.45 -27.44
N ARG A 132 -11.69 12.97 -27.97
CA ARG A 132 -12.69 12.25 -27.17
C ARG A 132 -12.11 10.90 -26.71
N GLN A 133 -12.20 10.61 -25.42
CA GLN A 133 -11.76 9.36 -24.80
C GLN A 133 -12.95 8.76 -24.03
N GLY A 134 -13.28 7.50 -24.33
CA GLY A 134 -14.22 6.65 -23.57
C GLY A 134 -15.62 7.20 -23.24
N HIS A 135 -16.35 6.40 -22.47
CA HIS A 135 -17.55 6.77 -21.72
C HIS A 135 -17.27 6.31 -20.28
N LEU A 136 -17.24 7.20 -19.30
CA LEU A 136 -17.50 6.75 -17.93
C LEU A 136 -19.01 6.59 -17.81
N GLU A 137 -19.48 5.44 -17.32
CA GLU A 137 -20.92 5.09 -17.24
C GLU A 137 -21.77 6.18 -16.56
N SER A 138 -21.17 7.00 -15.71
CA SER A 138 -21.82 8.08 -14.95
C SER A 138 -21.41 9.52 -15.33
N LEU A 139 -20.45 9.75 -16.24
CA LEU A 139 -19.92 11.10 -16.56
C LEU A 139 -19.87 11.44 -18.07
N GLY A 140 -20.26 10.51 -18.95
CA GLY A 140 -20.29 10.76 -20.39
C GLY A 140 -18.90 10.84 -21.04
N PRO A 141 -18.82 11.29 -22.31
CA PRO A 141 -17.56 11.33 -23.05
C PRO A 141 -16.69 12.51 -22.59
N TYR A 142 -15.50 12.21 -22.07
CA TYR A 142 -14.53 13.25 -21.70
C TYR A 142 -13.53 13.49 -22.84
N LYS A 143 -12.92 14.67 -22.85
CA LYS A 143 -11.91 15.07 -23.83
C LYS A 143 -10.56 15.20 -23.15
N VAL A 144 -9.54 14.67 -23.79
CA VAL A 144 -8.15 14.77 -23.33
C VAL A 144 -7.30 15.52 -24.35
N PRO A 145 -6.34 16.35 -23.90
CA PRO A 145 -5.45 17.06 -24.79
C PRO A 145 -4.43 16.10 -25.42
N ALA A 146 -4.07 16.37 -26.68
CA ALA A 146 -3.13 15.59 -27.45
C ALA A 146 -2.29 16.48 -28.37
N PHE A 147 -1.03 16.10 -28.62
CA PHE A 147 -0.18 16.74 -29.63
C PHE A 147 -0.52 16.17 -31.01
N ARG A 148 -1.01 17.01 -31.93
CA ARG A 148 -1.21 16.64 -33.33
C ARG A 148 0.14 16.53 -34.04
N LEU A 149 0.41 15.37 -34.63
CA LEU A 149 1.67 15.02 -35.28
C LEU A 149 1.44 14.31 -36.63
N THR A 150 0.31 14.59 -37.28
CA THR A 150 -0.18 13.84 -38.45
C THR A 150 0.85 13.76 -39.57
N ASP A 151 1.43 14.88 -39.97
CA ASP A 151 2.42 14.93 -41.06
C ASP A 151 3.70 14.17 -40.70
N TRP A 152 4.15 14.27 -39.45
CA TRP A 152 5.32 13.55 -38.97
C TRP A 152 5.10 12.03 -38.94
N PHE A 153 3.92 11.58 -38.48
CA PHE A 153 3.53 10.17 -38.48
C PHE A 153 3.47 9.61 -39.91
N HIS A 154 2.89 10.35 -40.85
CA HIS A 154 2.84 9.97 -42.26
C HIS A 154 4.25 9.89 -42.87
N LYS A 155 5.10 10.91 -42.66
CA LYS A 155 6.48 10.95 -43.17
C LYS A 155 7.33 9.80 -42.64
N ARG A 156 7.16 9.43 -41.36
CA ARG A 156 7.86 8.31 -40.71
C ARG A 156 7.19 6.95 -40.95
N ARG A 157 6.03 6.91 -41.61
CA ARG A 157 5.23 5.70 -41.87
C ARG A 157 4.92 4.90 -40.59
N VAL A 158 4.53 5.61 -39.53
CA VAL A 158 4.21 5.02 -38.23
C VAL A 158 3.02 4.07 -38.34
N ARG A 159 3.11 2.90 -37.70
CA ARG A 159 2.07 1.86 -37.73
C ARG A 159 1.61 1.47 -36.32
N ARG A 160 0.49 0.76 -36.25
CA ARG A 160 0.04 0.11 -35.00
C ARG A 160 1.12 -0.87 -34.53
N GLY A 161 1.44 -0.81 -33.23
CA GLY A 161 2.47 -1.65 -32.60
C GLY A 161 3.88 -1.04 -32.62
N ASP A 162 4.08 0.05 -33.34
CA ASP A 162 5.27 0.90 -33.18
C ASP A 162 5.16 1.71 -31.88
N SER A 163 6.26 2.34 -31.49
CA SER A 163 6.33 3.21 -30.32
C SER A 163 7.05 4.51 -30.67
N ILE A 164 6.83 5.54 -29.86
CA ILE A 164 7.60 6.78 -29.93
C ILE A 164 8.51 6.83 -28.71
N LEU A 165 9.82 6.98 -28.93
CA LEU A 165 10.76 7.25 -27.86
C LEU A 165 10.83 8.74 -27.65
N VAL A 166 10.78 9.16 -26.40
CA VAL A 166 10.82 10.56 -26.01
C VAL A 166 12.04 10.78 -25.14
N THR A 167 12.85 11.79 -25.46
CA THR A 167 13.91 12.31 -24.57
C THR A 167 13.43 13.62 -23.95
N VAL A 168 13.53 13.76 -22.63
CA VAL A 168 13.31 15.04 -21.93
C VAL A 168 14.56 15.90 -22.11
N GLU A 169 14.47 16.96 -22.92
CA GLU A 169 15.60 17.86 -23.18
C GLU A 169 15.65 19.01 -22.17
N ASP A 170 14.50 19.61 -21.90
CA ASP A 170 14.31 20.64 -20.88
C ASP A 170 12.95 20.46 -20.22
N TRP A 171 12.92 19.92 -19.00
CA TRP A 171 11.68 19.73 -18.25
C TRP A 171 11.03 21.05 -17.86
N GLN A 172 11.84 22.08 -17.55
CA GLN A 172 11.34 23.36 -17.05
C GLN A 172 10.64 24.16 -18.15
N GLN A 173 11.06 24.00 -19.40
CA GLN A 173 10.42 24.60 -20.59
C GLN A 173 9.48 23.64 -21.34
N GLY A 174 9.45 22.36 -20.96
CA GLY A 174 8.62 21.35 -21.63
C GLY A 174 9.12 20.99 -23.04
N HIS A 175 10.43 20.88 -23.21
CA HIS A 175 11.07 20.50 -24.47
C HIS A 175 11.35 19.00 -24.54
N PHE A 176 10.88 18.37 -25.60
CA PHE A 176 11.02 16.92 -25.79
C PHE A 176 11.49 16.58 -27.20
N ARG A 177 12.36 15.58 -27.32
CA ARG A 177 12.79 15.03 -28.60
C ARG A 177 12.16 13.69 -28.88
N LEU A 178 11.59 13.53 -30.06
CA LEU A 178 10.83 12.35 -30.48
C LEU A 178 11.61 11.53 -31.52
N GLU A 179 11.67 10.22 -31.29
CA GLU A 179 12.19 9.23 -32.24
C GLU A 179 11.13 8.16 -32.51
N HIS A 180 10.88 7.84 -33.78
CA HIS A 180 10.05 6.69 -34.16
C HIS A 180 10.81 5.38 -33.92
N GLU A 181 10.18 4.46 -33.20
CA GLU A 181 10.67 3.11 -32.96
C GLU A 181 9.75 2.08 -33.64
N PRO A 182 10.19 1.47 -34.74
CA PRO A 182 9.47 0.36 -35.35
C PRO A 182 9.40 -0.84 -34.41
N ALA A 183 8.29 -1.59 -34.45
CA ALA A 183 8.12 -2.80 -33.63
C ALA A 183 9.27 -3.82 -33.77
N ARG A 184 9.89 -3.92 -34.96
CA ARG A 184 11.05 -4.79 -35.19
C ARG A 184 12.26 -4.37 -34.37
N LYS A 185 12.51 -3.06 -34.23
CA LYS A 185 13.62 -2.54 -33.44
C LYS A 185 13.40 -2.84 -31.96
N ARG A 186 12.18 -2.62 -31.46
CA ARG A 186 11.81 -2.98 -30.09
C ARG A 186 12.10 -4.45 -29.77
N ARG A 187 11.75 -5.37 -30.67
CA ARG A 187 12.02 -6.82 -30.51
C ARG A 187 13.52 -7.14 -30.38
N GLN A 188 14.40 -6.37 -31.04
CA GLN A 188 15.85 -6.56 -30.92
C GLN A 188 16.39 -6.20 -29.53
N HIS A 189 15.69 -5.36 -28.78
CA HIS A 189 16.08 -4.92 -27.43
C HIS A 189 15.23 -5.56 -26.32
N GLN A 190 14.53 -6.68 -26.59
CA GLN A 190 13.57 -7.26 -25.64
C GLN A 190 14.20 -7.60 -24.28
N GLU A 191 15.41 -8.15 -24.27
CA GLU A 191 16.13 -8.48 -23.03
C GLU A 191 16.54 -7.24 -22.24
N GLU A 192 17.04 -6.21 -22.93
CA GLU A 192 17.38 -4.91 -22.33
C GLU A 192 16.14 -4.23 -21.73
N ILE A 193 15.01 -4.26 -22.44
CA ILE A 193 13.73 -3.74 -21.97
C ILE A 193 13.29 -4.50 -20.71
N ALA A 194 13.30 -5.84 -20.73
CA ALA A 194 12.88 -6.66 -19.59
C ALA A 194 13.74 -6.39 -18.34
N ARG A 195 15.05 -6.21 -18.52
CA ARG A 195 15.97 -5.84 -17.43
C ARG A 195 15.62 -4.47 -16.84
N LYS A 196 15.40 -3.46 -17.68
CA LYS A 196 15.03 -2.10 -17.23
C LYS A 196 13.66 -2.06 -16.57
N ASN A 197 12.69 -2.83 -17.08
CA ASN A 197 11.37 -2.95 -16.47
C ASN A 197 11.47 -3.56 -15.06
N ARG A 198 12.29 -4.60 -14.87
CA ARG A 198 12.51 -5.22 -13.56
C ARG A 198 13.15 -4.25 -12.57
N GLU A 199 14.23 -3.58 -12.99
CA GLU A 199 14.89 -2.56 -12.17
C GLU A 199 13.92 -1.44 -11.75
N MET A 200 13.14 -0.92 -12.71
CA MET A 200 12.14 0.12 -12.45
C MET A 200 11.05 -0.36 -11.48
N ALA A 201 10.53 -1.57 -11.67
CA ALA A 201 9.51 -2.15 -10.79
C ALA A 201 10.04 -2.38 -9.36
N ASP A 202 11.26 -2.90 -9.23
CA ASP A 202 11.91 -3.08 -7.93
C ASP A 202 12.14 -1.74 -7.22
N LEU A 203 12.56 -0.70 -7.94
CA LEU A 203 12.69 0.65 -7.37
C LEU A 203 11.35 1.23 -6.92
N PHE A 204 10.28 1.11 -7.71
CA PHE A 204 8.94 1.55 -7.27
C PHE A 204 8.50 0.79 -6.02
N PHE A 205 8.71 -0.53 -6.00
CA PHE A 205 8.31 -1.37 -4.88
C PHE A 205 9.11 -1.05 -3.61
N ASP A 206 10.42 -0.83 -3.70
CA ASP A 206 11.25 -0.42 -2.57
C ASP A 206 10.80 0.94 -1.97
N ILE A 207 10.43 1.90 -2.84
CA ILE A 207 9.87 3.19 -2.39
C ILE A 207 8.52 2.98 -1.71
N LEU A 208 7.65 2.13 -2.26
CA LEU A 208 6.36 1.77 -1.68
C LEU A 208 6.52 1.09 -0.31
N GLU A 209 7.49 0.19 -0.17
CA GLU A 209 7.82 -0.51 1.08
C GLU A 209 8.36 0.45 2.16
N ALA A 210 9.06 1.51 1.75
CA ALA A 210 9.53 2.56 2.65
C ALA A 210 8.44 3.59 3.03
N ALA A 211 7.35 3.67 2.26
CA ALA A 211 6.29 4.66 2.44
C ALA A 211 5.55 4.51 3.79
N TYR A 212 4.96 5.58 4.31
CA TYR A 212 4.19 5.48 5.56
C TYR A 212 2.75 5.02 5.31
N TYR A 213 2.09 5.57 4.30
CA TYR A 213 0.66 5.37 4.04
C TYR A 213 0.36 4.27 3.03
N GLU A 214 1.28 3.31 2.85
CA GLU A 214 1.10 2.17 1.92
C GLU A 214 0.73 2.60 0.49
N GLU A 215 1.16 3.81 0.13
CA GLU A 215 0.88 4.50 -1.12
C GLU A 215 2.00 5.49 -1.40
N ILE A 216 2.33 5.68 -2.67
CA ILE A 216 3.30 6.66 -3.15
C ILE A 216 2.70 7.47 -4.30
N PHE A 217 2.85 8.80 -4.25
CA PHE A 217 2.36 9.67 -5.31
C PHE A 217 3.26 9.61 -6.54
N THR A 218 2.66 9.43 -7.71
CA THR A 218 3.38 9.26 -8.99
C THR A 218 4.29 10.45 -9.31
N GLN A 219 3.86 11.67 -8.99
CA GLN A 219 4.63 12.92 -9.18
C GLN A 219 5.97 12.93 -8.42
N GLN A 220 6.05 12.23 -7.28
CA GLN A 220 7.28 12.09 -6.50
C GLN A 220 8.03 10.80 -6.86
N ALA A 221 7.30 9.70 -7.02
CA ALA A 221 7.87 8.37 -7.24
C ALA A 221 8.56 8.26 -8.61
N VAL A 222 7.92 8.70 -9.69
CA VAL A 222 8.43 8.49 -11.05
C VAL A 222 9.76 9.23 -11.28
N PRO A 223 9.91 10.54 -10.97
CA PRO A 223 11.21 11.20 -11.12
C PRO A 223 12.28 10.62 -10.19
N THR A 224 11.89 10.18 -8.98
CA THR A 224 12.81 9.49 -8.06
C THR A 224 13.33 8.20 -8.66
N VAL A 225 12.47 7.37 -9.24
CA VAL A 225 12.89 6.12 -9.89
C VAL A 225 13.86 6.40 -11.04
N TYR A 226 13.55 7.35 -11.93
CA TYR A 226 14.47 7.72 -13.01
C TYR A 226 15.81 8.28 -12.51
N ALA A 227 15.83 8.99 -11.39
CA ALA A 227 17.08 9.44 -10.77
C ALA A 227 17.93 8.29 -10.18
N LEU A 228 17.30 7.18 -9.82
CA LEU A 228 17.95 6.01 -9.20
C LEU A 228 18.34 4.92 -10.20
N MET A 229 17.69 4.89 -11.37
CA MET A 229 18.01 3.92 -12.42
C MET A 229 19.48 4.03 -12.86
N SER A 230 20.07 2.88 -13.16
CA SER A 230 21.46 2.74 -13.61
C SER A 230 21.73 3.41 -14.97
N ASP A 231 20.78 3.32 -15.91
CA ASP A 231 20.86 3.95 -17.23
C ASP A 231 19.50 4.50 -17.70
N PRO A 232 19.07 5.68 -17.19
CA PRO A 232 17.81 6.30 -17.57
C PRO A 232 17.90 7.06 -18.91
N ARG A 233 19.10 7.23 -19.48
CA ARG A 233 19.38 8.02 -20.69
C ARG A 233 19.71 7.19 -21.93
N GLY A 234 19.91 5.88 -21.77
CA GLY A 234 20.08 4.94 -22.88
C GLY A 234 18.77 4.44 -23.47
N TYR A 235 18.76 3.23 -24.03
CA TYR A 235 17.58 2.68 -24.67
C TYR A 235 16.47 2.40 -23.63
N PRO A 236 15.25 2.93 -23.76
CA PRO A 236 14.29 2.90 -22.67
C PRO A 236 13.61 1.53 -22.51
N GLY A 237 13.23 1.23 -21.27
CA GLY A 237 12.23 0.21 -20.94
C GLY A 237 10.83 0.63 -21.41
N ASP A 238 9.83 -0.12 -20.98
CA ASP A 238 8.43 0.24 -21.24
C ASP A 238 8.00 1.47 -20.44
N HIS A 239 6.82 2.01 -20.79
CA HIS A 239 6.31 3.16 -20.06
C HIS A 239 6.11 2.80 -18.59
N TRP A 240 6.40 3.70 -17.65
CA TRP A 240 6.34 3.41 -16.21
C TRP A 240 4.97 2.87 -15.78
N ILE A 241 3.88 3.37 -16.38
CA ILE A 241 2.51 2.86 -16.15
C ILE A 241 2.42 1.37 -16.52
N GLN A 242 2.96 0.97 -17.67
CA GLN A 242 2.94 -0.43 -18.09
C GLN A 242 3.78 -1.30 -17.15
N VAL A 243 4.91 -0.78 -16.67
CA VAL A 243 5.77 -1.50 -15.72
C VAL A 243 5.04 -1.73 -14.39
N VAL A 244 4.36 -0.71 -13.85
CA VAL A 244 3.60 -0.83 -12.59
C VAL A 244 2.42 -1.77 -12.76
N GLU A 245 1.63 -1.63 -13.82
CA GLU A 245 0.43 -2.47 -14.08
C GLU A 245 0.75 -3.93 -14.41
N GLN A 246 1.97 -4.22 -14.88
CA GLN A 246 2.41 -5.59 -15.15
C GLN A 246 3.07 -6.26 -13.94
N ASP A 247 3.44 -5.48 -12.91
CA ASP A 247 4.06 -6.03 -11.70
C ASP A 247 2.96 -6.47 -10.71
N PRO A 248 2.91 -7.76 -10.32
CA PRO A 248 1.84 -8.28 -9.48
C PRO A 248 1.83 -7.72 -8.06
N ARG A 249 2.88 -7.00 -7.63
CA ARG A 249 2.99 -6.41 -6.29
C ARG A 249 2.30 -5.06 -6.18
N MET A 250 2.05 -4.39 -7.30
CA MET A 250 1.64 -2.99 -7.34
C MET A 250 0.46 -2.76 -8.29
N ARG A 251 -0.18 -1.60 -8.15
CA ARG A 251 -1.20 -1.10 -9.08
C ARG A 251 -1.17 0.42 -9.13
N TRP A 252 -1.60 1.01 -10.24
CA TRP A 252 -1.74 2.45 -10.38
C TRP A 252 -3.21 2.87 -10.30
N THR A 253 -3.50 3.86 -9.45
CA THR A 253 -4.86 4.35 -9.19
C THR A 253 -5.16 5.67 -9.91
N GLY A 254 -4.36 6.05 -10.90
CA GLY A 254 -4.47 7.31 -11.62
C GLY A 254 -3.55 8.40 -11.08
N GLY A 255 -3.47 8.59 -9.76
CA GLY A 255 -2.59 9.57 -9.11
C GLY A 255 -1.46 8.96 -8.26
N ALA A 256 -1.63 7.72 -7.82
CA ALA A 256 -0.73 7.06 -6.90
C ALA A 256 -0.48 5.59 -7.27
N ILE A 257 0.55 5.02 -6.66
CA ILE A 257 0.88 3.60 -6.75
C ILE A 257 0.67 2.99 -5.36
N THR A 258 -0.08 1.89 -5.30
CA THR A 258 -0.38 1.15 -4.06
C THR A 258 -0.03 -0.33 -4.23
N TYR A 259 -0.14 -1.11 -3.16
CA TYR A 259 -0.13 -2.57 -3.26
C TYR A 259 -1.32 -3.05 -4.10
N SER A 260 -1.13 -4.15 -4.81
CA SER A 260 -2.15 -4.77 -5.66
C SER A 260 -3.38 -5.25 -4.86
N ASP A 261 -3.17 -5.67 -3.62
CA ASP A 261 -4.22 -6.12 -2.70
C ASP A 261 -4.92 -4.99 -1.92
N ARG A 262 -4.58 -3.72 -2.21
CA ARG A 262 -5.21 -2.56 -1.58
C ARG A 262 -6.35 -2.01 -2.43
N PHE A 263 -7.53 -1.93 -1.84
CA PHE A 263 -8.75 -1.35 -2.44
C PHE A 263 -9.34 -0.28 -1.52
N SER A 264 -9.82 0.82 -2.11
CA SER A 264 -10.55 1.86 -1.38
C SER A 264 -11.97 1.40 -1.00
N PRO A 265 -12.62 2.03 0.00
CA PRO A 265 -13.99 1.65 0.39
C PRO A 265 -15.00 1.73 -0.77
N LEU A 266 -14.87 2.74 -1.63
CA LEU A 266 -15.73 2.89 -2.81
C LEU A 266 -15.49 1.78 -3.83
N GLU A 267 -14.23 1.39 -4.06
CA GLU A 267 -13.91 0.27 -4.95
C GLU A 267 -14.45 -1.06 -4.39
N ARG A 268 -14.31 -1.28 -3.07
CA ARG A 268 -14.91 -2.46 -2.41
C ARG A 268 -16.42 -2.50 -2.63
N MET A 269 -17.10 -1.36 -2.51
CA MET A 269 -18.53 -1.24 -2.76
C MET A 269 -18.90 -1.46 -4.24
N LEU A 270 -18.13 -0.92 -5.18
CA LEU A 270 -18.41 -1.02 -6.63
C LEU A 270 -18.11 -2.40 -7.20
N PHE A 271 -17.06 -3.06 -6.71
CA PHE A 271 -16.69 -4.41 -7.16
C PHE A 271 -17.43 -5.51 -6.39
N GLY A 272 -18.22 -5.15 -5.37
CA GLY A 272 -19.16 -6.03 -4.65
C GLY A 272 -18.50 -7.13 -3.80
N GLN A 273 -17.21 -7.36 -4.00
CA GLN A 273 -16.34 -8.29 -3.31
C GLN A 273 -14.96 -7.63 -3.31
N THR A 274 -14.20 -7.73 -2.22
CA THR A 274 -12.75 -7.70 -2.38
C THR A 274 -12.43 -8.70 -3.51
N PRO A 275 -11.57 -8.38 -4.49
CA PRO A 275 -10.94 -9.43 -5.25
C PRO A 275 -10.11 -10.21 -4.22
N VAL A 276 -10.76 -11.17 -3.56
CA VAL A 276 -10.09 -12.27 -2.91
C VAL A 276 -9.13 -12.74 -4.01
N PRO A 277 -7.81 -12.71 -3.76
CA PRO A 277 -6.85 -13.14 -4.75
C PRO A 277 -7.37 -14.43 -5.38
N GLN A 278 -7.59 -14.39 -6.70
CA GLN A 278 -8.19 -15.44 -7.53
C GLN A 278 -8.07 -16.81 -6.84
N GLU A 279 -9.21 -17.46 -6.56
CA GLU A 279 -9.30 -18.86 -6.09
C GLU A 279 -7.98 -19.31 -5.48
N VAL A 280 -7.71 -18.97 -4.22
CA VAL A 280 -6.43 -19.28 -3.57
C VAL A 280 -6.25 -20.79 -3.59
N ASN A 281 -5.64 -21.28 -4.65
CA ASN A 281 -5.61 -22.69 -4.98
C ASN A 281 -4.58 -23.29 -4.04
N CYS A 282 -5.05 -23.86 -2.94
CA CYS A 282 -4.21 -24.52 -1.97
C CYS A 282 -3.63 -25.77 -2.65
N PRO A 283 -2.31 -25.83 -2.92
CA PRO A 283 -1.72 -27.02 -3.51
C PRO A 283 -2.07 -28.24 -2.65
N PRO A 284 -2.42 -29.40 -3.24
CA PRO A 284 -2.81 -30.60 -2.47
C PRO A 284 -1.80 -31.04 -1.42
N GLU A 285 -0.51 -30.71 -1.64
CA GLU A 285 0.55 -30.95 -0.65
C GLU A 285 0.41 -30.07 0.58
N LEU A 286 0.12 -28.77 0.42
CA LEU A 286 -0.08 -27.84 1.53
C LEU A 286 -1.41 -28.07 2.23
N ALA A 287 -2.45 -28.45 1.48
CA ALA A 287 -3.76 -28.82 2.00
C ALA A 287 -3.67 -29.92 3.08
N ARG A 288 -2.79 -30.91 2.87
CA ARG A 288 -2.58 -32.03 3.81
C ARG A 288 -1.70 -31.70 5.01
N LYS A 289 -0.95 -30.60 4.99
CA LYS A 289 -0.06 -30.23 6.09
C LYS A 289 -0.85 -29.67 7.26
N VAL A 290 -0.30 -29.83 8.45
CA VAL A 290 -0.84 -29.26 9.69
C VAL A 290 -0.06 -28.01 10.05
N TYR A 291 -0.80 -26.94 10.32
CA TYR A 291 -0.29 -25.65 10.72
C TYR A 291 -0.51 -25.47 12.22
N ARG A 292 0.58 -25.36 12.97
CA ARG A 292 0.54 -25.17 14.42
C ARG A 292 0.66 -23.69 14.74
N PHE A 293 -0.43 -23.09 15.20
CA PHE A 293 -0.47 -21.70 15.63
C PHE A 293 -0.41 -21.58 17.15
N LYS A 294 0.34 -20.59 17.61
CA LYS A 294 0.13 -20.01 18.94
C LYS A 294 -0.79 -18.81 18.82
N ALA A 295 -2.01 -18.95 19.32
CA ALA A 295 -3.00 -17.88 19.44
C ALA A 295 -2.87 -17.24 20.82
N ALA A 296 -2.76 -15.91 20.89
CA ALA A 296 -2.70 -15.18 22.16
C ALA A 296 -3.54 -13.92 22.13
N LEU A 297 -4.15 -13.54 23.24
CA LEU A 297 -4.83 -12.25 23.37
C LEU A 297 -3.80 -11.11 23.26
N ARG A 298 -4.08 -10.12 22.42
CA ARG A 298 -3.13 -9.04 22.12
C ARG A 298 -2.74 -8.25 23.37
N TYR A 299 -3.72 -7.91 24.19
CA TYR A 299 -3.53 -7.12 25.42
C TYR A 299 -3.29 -7.96 26.67
N ARG A 300 -3.34 -9.30 26.55
CA ARG A 300 -3.04 -10.26 27.61
C ARG A 300 -2.23 -11.43 27.05
N PRO A 301 -1.01 -11.22 26.53
CA PRO A 301 -0.26 -12.24 25.79
C PRO A 301 0.16 -13.47 26.63
N GLY A 302 -0.01 -13.40 27.95
CA GLY A 302 0.12 -14.55 28.86
C GLY A 302 -1.02 -15.57 28.73
N LEU A 303 -2.18 -15.15 28.21
CA LEU A 303 -3.32 -16.02 27.87
C LEU A 303 -3.16 -16.46 26.41
N TRP A 304 -2.82 -17.73 26.23
CA TRP A 304 -2.58 -18.29 24.89
C TRP A 304 -3.06 -19.73 24.79
N ARG A 305 -3.31 -20.14 23.55
CA ARG A 305 -3.71 -21.47 23.12
C ARG A 305 -2.83 -21.90 21.95
N ARG A 306 -2.49 -23.18 21.87
CA ARG A 306 -1.87 -23.78 20.69
C ARG A 306 -2.92 -24.56 19.94
N ILE A 307 -3.10 -24.20 18.69
CA ILE A 307 -4.12 -24.75 17.81
C ILE A 307 -3.40 -25.37 16.62
N GLU A 308 -3.79 -26.58 16.28
CA GLU A 308 -3.39 -27.23 15.05
C GLU A 308 -4.58 -27.29 14.12
N ILE A 309 -4.36 -26.95 12.86
CA ILE A 309 -5.38 -26.91 11.81
C ILE A 309 -4.76 -27.39 10.50
N GLN A 310 -5.49 -28.17 9.72
CA GLN A 310 -5.01 -28.64 8.41
C GLN A 310 -5.09 -27.55 7.35
N GLY A 311 -4.22 -27.61 6.35
CA GLY A 311 -4.14 -26.60 5.30
C GLY A 311 -5.37 -26.53 4.39
N GLU A 312 -6.16 -27.59 4.31
CA GLU A 312 -7.45 -27.62 3.59
C GLU A 312 -8.58 -26.97 4.37
N GLN A 313 -8.46 -26.90 5.70
CA GLN A 313 -9.43 -26.24 6.55
C GLN A 313 -9.34 -24.74 6.37
N THR A 314 -10.44 -24.08 6.67
CA THR A 314 -10.72 -22.72 6.25
C THR A 314 -10.57 -21.72 7.39
N LEU A 315 -10.70 -20.42 7.10
CA LEU A 315 -10.80 -19.41 8.16
C LEU A 315 -12.08 -19.57 8.98
N ALA A 316 -13.16 -20.13 8.43
CA ALA A 316 -14.35 -20.49 9.22
C ALA A 316 -14.06 -21.58 10.26
N ASP A 317 -13.34 -22.64 9.86
CA ASP A 317 -12.90 -23.68 10.80
C ASP A 317 -11.98 -23.10 11.88
N PHE A 318 -11.11 -22.15 11.49
CA PHE A 318 -10.19 -21.50 12.42
C PHE A 318 -10.93 -20.56 13.41
N ASP A 319 -11.91 -19.81 12.93
CA ASP A 319 -12.79 -18.96 13.74
C ASP A 319 -13.52 -19.80 14.80
N ALA A 320 -14.14 -20.91 14.40
CA ALA A 320 -14.88 -21.79 15.29
C ALA A 320 -14.00 -22.33 16.44
N ILE A 321 -12.80 -22.86 16.11
CA ILE A 321 -11.89 -23.38 17.14
C ILE A 321 -11.30 -22.26 18.01
N LEU A 322 -11.11 -21.05 17.49
CA LEU A 322 -10.66 -19.89 18.28
C LEU A 322 -11.72 -19.45 19.28
N ARG A 323 -13.01 -19.41 18.87
CA ARG A 323 -14.11 -19.12 19.79
C ARG A 323 -14.17 -20.13 20.92
N GLN A 324 -14.08 -21.41 20.59
CA GLN A 324 -14.00 -22.47 21.60
C GLN A 324 -12.78 -22.31 22.51
N ALA A 325 -11.60 -22.04 21.94
CA ALA A 325 -10.35 -22.01 22.70
C ALA A 325 -10.27 -20.84 23.71
N PHE A 326 -10.96 -19.74 23.42
CA PHE A 326 -11.00 -18.53 24.24
C PHE A 326 -12.37 -18.30 24.91
N GLU A 327 -13.27 -19.27 24.84
CA GLU A 327 -14.61 -19.23 25.48
C GLU A 327 -15.45 -18.01 25.05
N HIS A 328 -15.32 -17.63 23.78
CA HIS A 328 -16.13 -16.58 23.17
C HIS A 328 -17.53 -17.09 22.82
N ASP A 329 -18.49 -16.17 22.70
CA ASP A 329 -19.81 -16.51 22.18
C ASP A 329 -19.72 -16.96 20.71
N THR A 330 -20.48 -17.98 20.40
CA THR A 330 -20.48 -18.66 19.10
C THR A 330 -21.64 -18.23 18.21
N LEU A 331 -22.58 -17.40 18.68
CA LEU A 331 -23.85 -17.20 17.97
C LEU A 331 -24.15 -15.77 17.47
N ASP A 332 -23.56 -14.71 18.05
CA ASP A 332 -24.07 -13.33 17.79
C ASP A 332 -23.03 -12.33 17.27
N HIS A 333 -21.76 -12.75 17.15
CA HIS A 333 -20.67 -11.81 16.83
C HIS A 333 -19.87 -12.22 15.59
N LEU A 334 -19.45 -11.23 14.80
CA LEU A 334 -18.54 -11.41 13.66
C LEU A 334 -17.09 -11.58 14.11
N GLY A 335 -16.35 -12.38 13.36
CA GLY A 335 -14.90 -12.49 13.36
C GLY A 335 -14.29 -11.81 12.15
N GLY A 336 -13.03 -11.38 12.25
CA GLY A 336 -12.27 -10.82 11.13
C GLY A 336 -10.82 -11.26 11.17
N PHE A 337 -10.24 -11.52 9.99
CA PHE A 337 -8.86 -11.95 9.84
C PHE A 337 -8.02 -10.97 9.03
N TRP A 338 -6.79 -10.74 9.48
CA TRP A 338 -5.79 -9.98 8.73
C TRP A 338 -4.45 -10.70 8.72
N LYS A 339 -3.84 -10.86 7.54
CA LYS A 339 -2.45 -11.30 7.44
C LYS A 339 -1.52 -10.13 7.74
N ARG A 340 -0.57 -10.33 8.65
CA ARG A 340 0.46 -9.32 8.95
C ARG A 340 1.64 -9.50 8.01
N ALA A 341 1.56 -8.88 6.84
CA ALA A 341 2.64 -8.93 5.86
C ALA A 341 3.77 -7.95 6.25
N ARG A 342 4.99 -8.46 6.34
CA ARG A 342 6.17 -7.63 6.66
C ARG A 342 6.47 -6.68 5.50
N ARG A 343 6.86 -5.46 5.84
CA ARG A 343 7.18 -4.40 4.88
C ARG A 343 8.67 -4.19 4.68
N GLY A 344 9.16 -4.60 3.53
CA GLY A 344 10.56 -4.54 3.12
C GLY A 344 11.50 -5.11 4.19
N LYS A 345 12.64 -4.45 4.41
CA LYS A 345 13.59 -4.83 5.47
C LYS A 345 13.23 -4.25 6.84
N SER A 346 12.14 -3.50 6.95
CA SER A 346 11.78 -2.79 8.18
C SER A 346 11.12 -3.72 9.22
N LYS A 347 10.84 -3.18 10.41
CA LYS A 347 9.98 -3.81 11.43
C LYS A 347 8.49 -3.47 11.24
N ARG A 348 8.12 -2.80 10.14
CA ARG A 348 6.74 -2.43 9.85
C ARG A 348 6.01 -3.62 9.24
N PHE A 349 4.72 -3.65 9.49
CA PHE A 349 3.78 -4.62 8.93
C PHE A 349 2.62 -3.86 8.32
N ARG A 350 2.07 -4.40 7.22
CA ARG A 350 0.75 -4.04 6.72
C ARG A 350 -0.25 -5.11 7.18
N LYS A 351 -1.49 -4.69 7.39
CA LYS A 351 -2.61 -5.61 7.64
C LYS A 351 -3.29 -5.87 6.30
N VAL A 352 -3.11 -7.07 5.78
CA VAL A 352 -3.81 -7.53 4.57
C VAL A 352 -5.12 -8.13 5.02
N ASP A 353 -6.21 -7.52 4.60
CA ASP A 353 -7.56 -7.98 4.88
C ASP A 353 -7.78 -9.36 4.26
N LEU A 354 -8.15 -10.35 5.07
CA LEU A 354 -8.52 -11.68 4.62
C LEU A 354 -10.04 -11.88 4.62
N GLY A 355 -10.80 -10.88 5.07
CA GLY A 355 -12.26 -10.94 5.15
C GLY A 355 -12.79 -11.28 6.54
N THR A 356 -14.11 -11.25 6.64
CA THR A 356 -14.88 -11.54 7.85
C THR A 356 -15.45 -12.95 7.82
N VAL A 357 -15.72 -13.48 9.00
CA VAL A 357 -16.43 -14.74 9.23
C VAL A 357 -17.56 -14.46 10.20
N ASP A 358 -18.75 -14.91 9.89
CA ASP A 358 -19.92 -14.78 10.75
C ASP A 358 -20.05 -16.01 11.68
N PRO A 359 -20.90 -15.94 12.73
CA PRO A 359 -21.00 -17.03 13.70
C PRO A 359 -21.53 -18.36 13.11
N PHE A 360 -22.08 -18.35 11.90
CA PHE A 360 -22.58 -19.53 11.20
C PHE A 360 -21.57 -20.09 10.19
N GLY A 361 -20.37 -19.49 10.11
CA GLY A 361 -19.30 -19.93 9.23
C GLY A 361 -19.40 -19.39 7.81
N GLU A 362 -20.17 -18.34 7.57
CA GLU A 362 -20.21 -17.64 6.27
C GLU A 362 -19.41 -16.33 6.30
N GLY A 363 -19.25 -15.67 5.15
CA GLY A 363 -18.60 -14.36 5.06
C GLY A 363 -17.51 -14.29 3.98
N GLU A 364 -16.98 -13.08 3.75
CA GLU A 364 -16.00 -12.82 2.66
C GLU A 364 -14.72 -13.67 2.78
N GLY A 365 -14.29 -13.98 4.01
CA GLY A 365 -13.07 -14.73 4.26
C GLY A 365 -13.31 -16.20 4.59
N ALA A 366 -14.57 -16.62 4.77
CA ALA A 366 -14.92 -17.91 5.37
C ALA A 366 -14.27 -19.10 4.67
N ASP A 367 -14.35 -19.15 3.34
CA ASP A 367 -13.88 -20.28 2.53
C ASP A 367 -12.35 -20.28 2.27
N LEU A 368 -11.60 -19.33 2.81
CA LEU A 368 -10.16 -19.24 2.54
C LEU A 368 -9.39 -20.38 3.24
N PRO A 369 -8.72 -21.28 2.51
CA PRO A 369 -7.97 -22.38 3.11
C PRO A 369 -6.68 -21.88 3.77
N ILE A 370 -6.34 -22.41 4.95
CA ILE A 370 -5.13 -22.03 5.70
C ILE A 370 -3.86 -22.22 4.87
N GLY A 371 -3.75 -23.34 4.15
CA GLY A 371 -2.60 -23.62 3.28
C GLY A 371 -2.50 -22.70 2.06
N GLY A 372 -3.63 -22.12 1.65
CA GLY A 372 -3.69 -21.12 0.59
C GLY A 372 -3.08 -19.77 1.00
N LEU A 373 -3.05 -19.45 2.29
CA LEU A 373 -2.54 -18.17 2.78
C LEU A 373 -1.03 -17.97 2.55
N GLY A 374 -0.31 -19.01 2.13
CA GLY A 374 1.13 -18.94 1.83
C GLY A 374 1.95 -18.47 3.03
N LEU A 375 1.59 -18.96 4.22
CA LEU A 375 2.27 -18.65 5.48
C LEU A 375 3.54 -19.47 5.64
N GLN A 376 4.54 -18.89 6.29
CA GLN A 376 5.76 -19.55 6.72
C GLN A 376 5.90 -19.49 8.25
N PRO A 377 6.60 -20.42 8.91
CA PRO A 377 6.88 -20.33 10.34
C PRO A 377 7.45 -18.96 10.72
N GLY A 378 6.83 -18.33 11.73
CA GLY A 378 7.10 -16.96 12.17
C GLY A 378 6.15 -15.91 11.60
N ASP A 379 5.39 -16.22 10.54
CA ASP A 379 4.33 -15.34 10.04
C ASP A 379 3.20 -15.21 11.06
N GLN A 380 2.49 -14.09 10.96
CA GLN A 380 1.44 -13.74 11.90
C GLN A 380 0.13 -13.41 11.18
N LEU A 381 -0.97 -13.90 11.75
CA LEU A 381 -2.32 -13.42 11.49
C LEU A 381 -2.81 -12.63 12.70
N GLU A 382 -3.70 -11.70 12.45
CA GLU A 382 -4.51 -11.04 13.47
C GLU A 382 -5.94 -11.54 13.32
N TYR A 383 -6.55 -11.90 14.44
CA TYR A 383 -7.95 -12.29 14.51
C TYR A 383 -8.67 -11.36 15.48
N VAL A 384 -9.75 -10.73 15.04
CA VAL A 384 -10.60 -9.89 15.89
C VAL A 384 -11.93 -10.61 16.06
N TYR A 385 -12.28 -10.91 17.31
CA TYR A 385 -13.59 -11.39 17.69
C TYR A 385 -14.41 -10.20 18.21
N ASP A 386 -15.67 -10.12 17.79
CA ASP A 386 -16.63 -9.08 18.12
C ASP A 386 -16.13 -7.66 17.75
N PHE A 387 -16.70 -7.08 16.70
CA PHE A 387 -16.34 -5.73 16.28
C PHE A 387 -16.89 -4.63 17.19
N GLY A 388 -17.79 -4.96 18.13
CA GLY A 388 -18.21 -4.09 19.21
C GLY A 388 -17.10 -3.93 20.25
N ASP A 389 -16.72 -5.03 20.91
CA ASP A 389 -15.70 -5.04 21.97
C ASP A 389 -14.26 -5.02 21.45
N TRP A 390 -14.05 -5.34 20.17
CA TRP A 390 -12.77 -5.36 19.47
C TRP A 390 -11.72 -6.27 20.14
N ILE A 391 -12.06 -7.55 20.32
CA ILE A 391 -11.22 -8.50 21.05
C ILE A 391 -10.14 -9.07 20.11
N GLU A 392 -8.95 -8.47 20.17
CA GLU A 392 -7.84 -8.80 19.28
C GLU A 392 -6.98 -9.98 19.77
N HIS A 393 -6.68 -10.88 18.84
CA HIS A 393 -5.80 -12.03 19.00
C HIS A 393 -4.66 -11.94 17.99
N LEU A 394 -3.46 -12.34 18.43
CA LEU A 394 -2.30 -12.52 17.58
C LEU A 394 -2.05 -14.01 17.40
N LEU A 395 -2.14 -14.49 16.16
CA LEU A 395 -1.91 -15.87 15.78
C LEU A 395 -0.53 -15.95 15.14
N THR A 396 0.42 -16.63 15.78
CA THR A 396 1.77 -16.83 15.24
C THR A 396 1.93 -18.27 14.78
N LEU A 397 2.28 -18.47 13.51
CA LEU A 397 2.57 -19.80 12.98
C LEU A 397 3.92 -20.28 13.56
N GLU A 398 3.90 -21.32 14.38
CA GLU A 398 5.12 -21.89 14.99
C GLU A 398 5.76 -22.93 14.07
N GLU A 399 4.94 -23.76 13.40
CA GLU A 399 5.41 -24.94 12.66
C GLU A 399 4.42 -25.37 11.57
N ILE A 400 4.94 -25.99 10.51
CA ILE A 400 4.18 -26.72 9.49
C ILE A 400 4.70 -28.16 9.46
N ALA A 401 3.84 -29.14 9.70
CA ALA A 401 4.21 -30.55 9.84
C ALA A 401 3.28 -31.49 9.06
N ASP A 402 3.65 -32.77 8.95
CA ASP A 402 2.75 -33.82 8.48
C ASP A 402 1.68 -34.15 9.53
N PRO A 403 0.46 -34.55 9.12
CA PRO A 403 -0.61 -34.87 10.03
C PRO A 403 -0.29 -36.10 10.87
N GLU A 404 -0.69 -36.08 12.15
CA GLU A 404 -0.51 -37.22 13.04
C GLU A 404 -1.54 -38.32 12.71
N PRO A 405 -1.12 -39.61 12.64
CA PRO A 405 -2.04 -40.69 12.33
C PRO A 405 -3.20 -40.78 13.34
N GLY A 406 -4.43 -40.64 12.85
CA GLY A 406 -5.65 -40.75 13.68
C GLY A 406 -6.01 -39.51 14.49
N ALA A 407 -5.35 -38.37 14.26
CA ALA A 407 -5.75 -37.10 14.84
C ALA A 407 -6.83 -36.40 14.01
N ASP A 408 -7.82 -35.81 14.68
CA ASP A 408 -8.84 -34.95 14.09
C ASP A 408 -8.42 -33.48 14.22
N TYR A 409 -8.67 -32.68 13.19
CA TYR A 409 -8.33 -31.26 13.14
C TYR A 409 -9.59 -30.41 12.85
N PRO A 410 -9.69 -29.18 13.36
CA PRO A 410 -8.68 -28.50 14.16
C PRO A 410 -8.72 -28.97 15.62
N GLN A 411 -7.60 -28.82 16.34
CA GLN A 411 -7.51 -29.24 17.74
C GLN A 411 -6.67 -28.28 18.59
N ILE A 412 -7.01 -28.18 19.88
CA ILE A 412 -6.25 -27.39 20.87
C ILE A 412 -5.25 -28.31 21.57
N VAL A 413 -3.98 -28.20 21.20
CA VAL A 413 -2.90 -29.07 21.70
C VAL A 413 -2.14 -28.48 22.89
N GLY A 414 -2.42 -27.23 23.27
CA GLY A 414 -1.78 -26.62 24.42
C GLY A 414 -2.40 -25.31 24.86
N ARG A 415 -2.11 -24.91 26.10
CA ARG A 415 -2.51 -23.63 26.67
C ARG A 415 -1.49 -23.10 27.66
N ASN A 416 -1.58 -21.81 28.00
CA ASN A 416 -0.81 -21.25 29.10
C ASN A 416 -1.09 -21.99 30.41
N ARG A 417 -0.13 -21.96 31.33
CA ARG A 417 -0.42 -22.36 32.73
C ARG A 417 -1.40 -21.33 33.30
N PRO A 418 -2.61 -21.74 33.72
CA PRO A 418 -3.58 -20.82 34.30
C PRO A 418 -3.02 -20.12 35.52
N ARG A 419 -3.22 -18.80 35.60
CA ARG A 419 -2.93 -18.04 36.83
C ARG A 419 -4.23 -17.81 37.57
N TYR A 420 -4.68 -18.84 38.28
CA TYR A 420 -5.92 -18.79 39.03
C TYR A 420 -5.90 -17.66 40.06
N ARG A 421 -6.98 -16.88 40.07
CA ARG A 421 -7.28 -15.90 41.11
C ARG A 421 -8.37 -16.47 42.01
N TYR A 422 -8.42 -16.03 43.24
CA TYR A 422 -9.33 -16.60 44.24
C TYR A 422 -10.50 -15.66 44.50
N CYS A 423 -11.67 -16.24 44.76
CA CYS A 423 -12.86 -15.50 45.16
C CYS A 423 -12.59 -14.73 46.45
N GLU A 424 -12.90 -13.44 46.45
CA GLU A 424 -12.64 -12.56 47.59
C GLU A 424 -13.48 -12.92 48.81
N THR A 425 -14.76 -13.21 48.60
CA THR A 425 -15.71 -13.63 49.65
C THR A 425 -15.26 -14.94 50.30
N CYS A 426 -14.97 -15.97 49.50
CA CYS A 426 -14.45 -17.24 50.02
C CYS A 426 -13.11 -17.06 50.74
N LYS A 427 -12.23 -16.20 50.23
CA LYS A 427 -10.93 -15.92 50.85
C LYS A 427 -11.08 -15.25 52.20
N ALA A 428 -12.04 -14.33 52.36
CA ALA A 428 -12.36 -13.70 53.64
C ALA A 428 -12.84 -14.72 54.68
N GLU A 429 -13.50 -15.80 54.24
CA GLU A 429 -13.93 -16.93 55.06
C GLU A 429 -12.84 -18.01 55.27
N GLY A 430 -11.62 -17.78 54.77
CA GLY A 430 -10.50 -18.72 54.88
C GLY A 430 -10.50 -19.86 53.85
N ARG A 431 -11.40 -19.85 52.86
CA ARG A 431 -11.48 -20.85 51.78
C ARG A 431 -10.64 -20.40 50.56
N LYS A 432 -10.07 -21.36 49.83
CA LYS A 432 -9.31 -21.12 48.58
C LYS A 432 -10.08 -21.55 47.34
N THR A 433 -11.20 -20.90 47.09
CA THR A 433 -12.03 -21.14 45.90
C THR A 433 -11.54 -20.27 44.74
N VAL A 434 -11.34 -20.86 43.57
CA VAL A 434 -10.97 -20.11 42.35
C VAL A 434 -12.15 -19.22 41.95
N ALA A 435 -11.87 -17.95 41.64
CA ALA A 435 -12.86 -17.05 41.09
C ALA A 435 -13.11 -17.40 39.63
N THR A 436 -14.37 -17.52 39.21
CA THR A 436 -14.77 -17.77 37.82
C THR A 436 -15.42 -16.55 37.19
N TRP A 437 -15.76 -15.53 37.98
CA TRP A 437 -16.49 -14.34 37.55
C TRP A 437 -15.87 -13.05 38.11
N ILE A 438 -15.98 -11.97 37.34
CA ILE A 438 -15.77 -10.59 37.78
C ILE A 438 -17.13 -9.93 37.91
N CYS A 439 -17.49 -9.46 39.09
CA CYS A 439 -18.72 -8.70 39.30
C CYS A 439 -18.50 -7.26 38.83
N LEU A 440 -19.10 -6.87 37.70
CA LEU A 440 -18.88 -5.57 37.06
C LEU A 440 -19.47 -4.42 37.87
N GLU A 441 -20.64 -4.62 38.49
CA GLU A 441 -21.25 -3.61 39.35
C GLU A 441 -20.41 -3.30 40.59
N CYS A 442 -19.98 -4.34 41.32
CA CYS A 442 -19.09 -4.17 42.47
C CYS A 442 -17.75 -3.59 42.03
N SER A 443 -17.23 -4.02 40.86
CA SER A 443 -15.97 -3.51 40.36
C SER A 443 -16.03 -2.02 40.02
N ASN A 444 -17.15 -1.57 39.44
CA ASN A 444 -17.40 -0.17 39.15
C ASN A 444 -17.60 0.65 40.42
N ALA A 445 -18.35 0.13 41.40
CA ALA A 445 -18.57 0.82 42.68
C ALA A 445 -17.26 0.99 43.46
N GLU A 446 -16.39 -0.03 43.47
CA GLU A 446 -15.14 -0.04 44.24
C GLU A 446 -13.92 0.46 43.45
N GLN A 447 -14.06 0.74 42.15
CA GLN A 447 -12.97 1.16 41.26
C GLN A 447 -11.79 0.16 41.24
N ARG A 448 -12.08 -1.13 41.36
CA ARG A 448 -11.11 -2.26 41.29
C ARG A 448 -11.83 -3.51 40.82
N GLU A 449 -11.11 -4.51 40.32
CA GLU A 449 -11.74 -5.80 40.00
C GLU A 449 -12.19 -6.50 41.29
N VAL A 450 -13.45 -6.93 41.31
CA VAL A 450 -14.06 -7.75 42.38
C VAL A 450 -14.29 -9.16 41.85
N LEU A 451 -13.53 -10.12 42.39
CA LEU A 451 -13.50 -11.49 41.88
C LEU A 451 -14.33 -12.44 42.76
N ILE A 452 -15.22 -13.20 42.14
CA ILE A 452 -16.14 -14.10 42.83
C ILE A 452 -16.20 -15.47 42.15
N CYS A 453 -16.52 -16.51 42.92
CA CYS A 453 -16.86 -17.83 42.38
C CYS A 453 -18.36 -17.90 42.04
N GLU A 454 -18.76 -18.91 41.27
CA GLU A 454 -20.15 -19.11 40.86
C GLU A 454 -21.12 -19.19 42.05
N ASP A 455 -20.79 -19.93 43.11
CA ASP A 455 -21.63 -20.01 44.31
C ASP A 455 -21.86 -18.62 44.96
N CYS A 456 -20.84 -17.77 45.01
CA CYS A 456 -20.95 -16.43 45.56
C CYS A 456 -21.70 -15.48 44.62
N LEU A 457 -21.59 -15.70 43.30
CA LEU A 457 -22.39 -14.99 42.31
C LEU A 457 -23.87 -15.26 42.55
N LEU A 458 -24.27 -16.53 42.63
CA LEU A 458 -25.66 -16.93 42.85
C LEU A 458 -26.19 -16.52 44.22
N ALA A 459 -25.38 -16.63 45.28
CA ALA A 459 -25.85 -16.34 46.64
C ALA A 459 -26.02 -14.85 46.93
N ASN A 460 -25.11 -14.00 46.41
CA ASN A 460 -24.98 -12.61 46.88
C ASN A 460 -24.95 -11.56 45.76
N HIS A 461 -24.90 -11.99 44.49
CA HIS A 461 -24.73 -11.11 43.34
C HIS A 461 -25.63 -11.53 42.16
N GLU A 462 -26.73 -12.24 42.42
CA GLU A 462 -27.60 -12.81 41.36
C GLU A 462 -28.15 -11.72 40.44
N THR A 463 -28.39 -10.51 40.97
CA THR A 463 -28.90 -9.37 40.20
C THR A 463 -27.80 -8.51 39.59
N HIS A 464 -26.53 -8.79 39.85
CA HIS A 464 -25.42 -7.96 39.37
C HIS A 464 -24.93 -8.43 38.00
N TYR A 465 -24.57 -7.47 37.14
CA TYR A 465 -23.82 -7.81 35.93
C TYR A 465 -22.45 -8.40 36.26
N ALA A 466 -22.16 -9.58 35.71
CA ALA A 466 -20.88 -10.27 35.88
C ALA A 466 -20.32 -10.76 34.53
N GLY A 467 -19.00 -10.73 34.39
CA GLY A 467 -18.28 -11.30 33.25
C GLY A 467 -17.48 -12.52 33.66
N SER A 468 -17.43 -13.55 32.81
CA SER A 468 -16.62 -14.74 33.06
C SER A 468 -15.12 -14.43 32.99
N ILE A 469 -14.33 -15.12 33.79
CA ILE A 469 -12.87 -14.99 33.78
C ILE A 469 -12.27 -16.08 32.89
N LEU A 470 -11.63 -15.65 31.79
CA LEU A 470 -10.78 -16.52 31.00
C LEU A 470 -9.40 -16.74 31.65
N TYR A 471 -8.99 -18.00 31.78
CA TYR A 471 -7.73 -18.42 32.43
C TYR A 471 -6.65 -19.02 31.51
#